data_AF-A0A7W2V6A2-F1
#
_entry.id   AF-A0A7W2V6A2-F1
#
_cell.length_a   1.000
_cell.length_b   1.000
_cell.length_c   1.000
_cell.angle_alpha   90.00
_cell.angle_beta   90.00
_cell.angle_gamma   90.00
#
_symmetry.space_group_name_H-M   'P 1'
#
loop_
_entity.id
_entity.type
_entity.pdbx_description
1 polymer ?
#
loop_
_entity_poly.entity_id
_entity_poly.type
_entity_poly.pdbx_seq_one_letter_code
_entity_poly.pdbx_strand_id
1 'polypeptide(L)'
;MSQALKEYIDSFLDKDMSAGSFADSYMMKWKAERDNNLLGKDEDNLSELLSSVFCVADMYNPDNDREEYEFDDEQLRKEINKLMDIYTNK
;
A
#
# COMPACT_ATOMS: atom_id res chain seq x y z
N MET A 1 3.83 1.23 15.51
CA MET A 1 3.88 -0.01 14.70
C MET A 1 2.63 0.01 13.84
N SER A 2 2.79 -0.21 12.54
CA SER A 2 1.78 -0.12 11.47
C SER A 2 0.99 1.17 11.29
N GLN A 3 0.84 2.01 12.32
CA GLN A 3 0.28 3.35 12.20
C GLN A 3 1.10 4.20 11.22
N ALA A 4 2.43 4.06 11.22
CA ALA A 4 3.29 4.79 10.28
C ALA A 4 3.08 4.35 8.82
N LEU A 5 2.79 3.07 8.56
CA LEU A 5 2.44 2.59 7.22
C LEU A 5 1.04 3.06 6.81
N LYS A 6 0.09 3.06 7.75
CA LYS A 6 -1.26 3.61 7.55
C LYS A 6 -1.21 5.11 7.24
N GLU A 7 -0.48 5.90 8.02
CA GLU A 7 -0.25 7.32 7.77
C GLU A 7 0.45 7.57 6.42
N TYR A 8 1.32 6.66 6.00
CA TYR A 8 1.94 6.72 4.68
C TYR A 8 0.93 6.45 3.55
N ILE A 9 -0.01 5.51 3.76
CA ILE A 9 -1.15 5.29 2.85
C ILE A 9 -2.04 6.53 2.79
N ASP A 10 -2.36 7.15 3.93
CA ASP A 10 -3.17 8.38 3.97
C ASP A 10 -2.51 9.49 3.17
N SER A 11 -1.22 9.75 3.43
CA SER A 11 -0.43 10.77 2.73
C SER A 11 -0.39 10.52 1.22
N PHE A 12 -0.32 9.24 0.82
CA PHE A 12 -0.48 8.89 -0.57
C PHE A 12 -1.86 9.30 -1.06
N LEU A 13 -2.96 8.83 -0.47
CA LEU A 13 -4.33 9.11 -0.92
C LEU A 13 -4.67 10.60 -0.99
N ASP A 14 -4.08 11.42 -0.11
CA ASP A 14 -4.20 12.89 -0.12
C ASP A 14 -3.42 13.58 -1.26
N LYS A 15 -2.72 12.80 -2.09
CA LYS A 15 -1.92 13.21 -3.26
C LYS A 15 -0.64 13.96 -2.92
N ASP A 16 -0.09 13.76 -1.72
CA ASP A 16 1.17 14.38 -1.30
C ASP A 16 2.41 13.71 -1.92
N MET A 17 2.23 12.56 -2.61
CA MET A 17 3.31 11.86 -3.30
C MET A 17 2.83 11.11 -4.55
N SER A 18 3.76 10.90 -5.49
CA SER A 18 3.55 10.11 -6.71
C SER A 18 3.44 8.61 -6.42
N ALA A 19 2.78 7.88 -7.33
CA ALA A 19 2.58 6.43 -7.27
C ALA A 19 3.89 5.65 -7.14
N GLY A 20 4.90 5.95 -7.98
CA GLY A 20 6.20 5.29 -7.91
C GLY A 20 6.90 5.48 -6.56
N SER A 21 7.02 6.73 -6.08
CA SER A 21 7.62 7.01 -4.77
C SER A 21 6.87 6.35 -3.62
N PHE A 22 5.54 6.25 -3.72
CA PHE A 22 4.75 5.50 -2.76
C PHE A 22 5.08 4.01 -2.82
N ALA A 23 4.98 3.36 -3.99
CA ALA A 23 5.16 1.92 -4.14
C ALA A 23 6.53 1.46 -3.61
N ASP A 24 7.61 2.08 -4.08
CA ASP A 24 8.98 1.75 -3.66
C ASP A 24 9.17 1.87 -2.13
N SER A 25 8.77 3.03 -1.59
CA SER A 25 8.98 3.35 -0.19
C SER A 25 8.07 2.52 0.72
N TYR A 26 6.83 2.26 0.31
CA TYR A 26 5.88 1.43 1.05
C TYR A 26 6.42 0.01 1.15
N MET A 27 6.83 -0.59 0.02
CA MET A 27 7.40 -1.94 0.00
C MET A 27 8.66 -2.05 0.87
N MET A 28 9.53 -1.03 0.83
CA MET A 28 10.73 -0.99 1.68
C MET A 28 10.36 -0.96 3.17
N LYS A 29 9.42 -0.09 3.57
CA LYS A 29 8.96 0.05 4.96
C LYS A 29 8.29 -1.23 5.45
N TRP A 30 7.42 -1.83 4.65
CA TRP A 30 6.74 -3.07 4.99
C TRP A 30 7.72 -4.24 5.16
N LYS A 31 8.68 -4.39 4.25
CA LYS A 31 9.75 -5.41 4.35
C LYS A 31 10.61 -5.18 5.61
N ALA A 32 10.89 -3.93 5.97
CA ALA A 32 11.61 -3.63 7.22
C ALA A 32 10.82 -4.06 8.45
N GLU A 33 9.51 -3.83 8.50
CA GLU A 33 8.66 -4.31 9.61
C GLU A 33 8.64 -5.85 9.69
N ARG A 34 8.57 -6.54 8.54
CA ARG A 34 8.72 -8.01 8.45
C ARG A 34 10.03 -8.49 9.05
N ASP A 35 11.14 -7.93 8.58
CA ASP A 35 12.48 -8.37 8.95
C ASP A 35 12.79 -8.12 10.44
N ASN A 36 12.09 -7.16 11.06
CA ASN A 36 12.13 -6.88 12.50
C ASN A 36 11.09 -7.65 13.32
N ASN A 37 10.39 -8.64 12.74
CA ASN A 37 9.32 -9.41 13.39
C ASN A 37 8.22 -8.52 13.99
N LEU A 38 7.84 -7.47 13.26
CA LEU A 38 6.78 -6.54 13.68
C LEU A 38 5.42 -6.87 13.04
N LEU A 39 5.40 -7.59 11.91
CA LEU A 39 4.16 -8.01 11.28
C LEU A 39 3.29 -8.88 12.19
N GLY A 40 1.97 -8.72 12.08
CA GLY A 40 0.99 -9.50 12.84
C GLY A 40 0.91 -9.15 14.32
N LYS A 41 1.58 -8.07 14.76
CA LYS A 41 1.39 -7.48 16.08
C LYS A 41 0.28 -6.43 16.11
N ASP A 42 -0.26 -6.09 14.96
CA ASP A 42 -1.32 -5.13 14.78
C ASP A 42 -2.69 -5.81 14.82
N GLU A 43 -3.76 -5.03 14.99
CA GLU A 43 -5.12 -5.52 14.87
C GLU A 43 -5.34 -6.21 13.50
N ASP A 44 -6.17 -7.26 13.49
CA ASP A 44 -6.35 -8.12 12.30
C ASP A 44 -6.76 -7.31 11.06
N ASN A 45 -7.61 -6.29 11.23
CA ASN A 45 -8.04 -5.41 10.14
C ASN A 45 -6.88 -4.55 9.58
N LEU A 46 -6.00 -4.04 10.45
CA LEU A 46 -4.85 -3.23 10.04
C LEU A 46 -3.80 -4.12 9.36
N SER A 47 -3.53 -5.30 9.93
CA SER A 47 -2.65 -6.28 9.32
C SER A 47 -3.11 -6.67 7.90
N GLU A 48 -4.42 -6.90 7.72
CA GLU A 48 -5.02 -7.22 6.42
C GLU A 48 -4.94 -6.05 5.42
N LEU A 49 -5.20 -4.81 5.88
CA LEU A 49 -5.03 -3.62 5.05
C LEU A 49 -3.59 -3.52 4.53
N LEU A 50 -2.61 -3.65 5.43
CA LEU A 50 -1.21 -3.44 5.10
C LEU A 50 -0.64 -4.52 4.18
N SER A 51 -1.02 -5.78 4.39
CA SER A 51 -0.66 -6.88 3.50
C SER A 51 -1.31 -6.71 2.12
N SER A 52 -2.58 -6.29 2.07
CA SER A 52 -3.29 -6.05 0.80
C SER A 52 -2.66 -4.91 0.01
N VAL A 53 -2.32 -3.79 0.65
CA VAL A 53 -1.64 -2.67 -0.01
C VAL A 53 -0.26 -3.08 -0.53
N PHE A 54 0.46 -3.97 0.17
CA PHE A 54 1.72 -4.52 -0.34
C PHE A 54 1.51 -5.25 -1.67
N CYS A 55 0.50 -6.12 -1.76
CA CYS A 55 0.18 -6.84 -3.00
C CYS A 55 -0.22 -5.88 -4.14
N VAL A 56 -0.98 -4.83 -3.85
CA VAL A 56 -1.39 -3.84 -4.85
C VAL A 56 -0.17 -3.01 -5.32
N ALA A 57 0.72 -2.62 -4.41
CA ALA A 57 1.95 -1.91 -4.76
C ALA A 57 2.92 -2.77 -5.59
N ASP A 58 2.98 -4.09 -5.34
CA ASP A 58 3.80 -5.03 -6.12
C ASP A 58 3.32 -5.18 -7.57
N MET A 59 2.04 -4.88 -7.85
CA MET A 59 1.46 -4.88 -9.21
C MET A 59 1.59 -3.53 -9.93
N TYR A 60 2.24 -2.53 -9.35
CA TYR A 60 2.41 -1.23 -10.00
C TYR A 60 3.51 -1.26 -11.06
N ASN A 61 3.19 -0.77 -12.25
CA ASN A 61 4.14 -0.57 -13.34
C ASN A 61 3.85 0.77 -14.07
N PRO A 62 4.72 1.79 -13.96
CA PRO A 62 4.50 3.08 -14.61
C PRO A 62 4.70 3.06 -16.13
N ASP A 63 5.35 2.03 -16.65
CA ASP A 63 5.79 1.98 -18.04
C ASP A 63 4.66 1.51 -18.98
N ASN A 64 4.85 1.74 -20.29
CA ASN A 64 3.86 1.36 -21.32
C ASN A 64 3.92 -0.11 -21.71
N ASP A 65 4.89 -0.87 -21.19
CA ASP A 65 5.01 -2.32 -21.35
C ASP A 65 4.21 -3.10 -20.29
N ARG A 66 3.39 -2.38 -19.52
CA ARG A 66 2.54 -2.91 -18.47
C ARG A 66 1.60 -4.03 -18.95
N GLU A 67 1.56 -5.11 -18.18
CA GLU A 67 0.63 -6.23 -18.38
C GLU A 67 -0.81 -5.86 -17.97
N GLU A 68 -1.82 -6.58 -18.49
CA GLU A 68 -3.24 -6.25 -18.23
C GLU A 68 -3.64 -6.25 -16.73
N TYR A 69 -2.91 -6.98 -15.89
CA TYR A 69 -3.17 -7.10 -14.46
C TYR A 69 -2.41 -6.07 -13.60
N GLU A 70 -1.46 -5.35 -14.19
CA GLU A 70 -0.66 -4.36 -13.49
C GLU A 70 -1.36 -2.98 -13.48
N PHE A 71 -0.93 -2.10 -12.58
CA PHE A 71 -1.54 -0.79 -12.38
C PHE A 71 -0.65 0.37 -12.81
N ASP A 72 -1.27 1.36 -13.47
CA ASP A 72 -0.72 2.72 -13.56
C ASP A 72 -0.94 3.52 -12.26
N ASP A 73 -0.48 4.78 -12.26
CA ASP A 73 -0.61 5.72 -11.16
C ASP A 73 -2.05 5.90 -10.65
N GLU A 74 -3.03 6.01 -11.55
CA GLU A 74 -4.43 6.24 -11.19
C GLU A 74 -5.08 4.96 -10.67
N GLN A 75 -4.79 3.83 -11.31
CA GLN A 75 -5.27 2.50 -10.93
C GLN A 75 -4.74 2.10 -9.55
N LEU A 76 -3.43 2.27 -9.29
CA LEU A 76 -2.82 2.00 -8.00
C LEU A 76 -3.53 2.76 -6.88
N ARG A 77 -3.73 4.07 -7.09
CA ARG A 77 -4.40 4.93 -6.13
C ARG A 77 -5.85 4.51 -5.88
N LYS A 78 -6.56 4.15 -6.94
CA LYS A 78 -7.95 3.69 -6.87
C LYS A 78 -8.08 2.40 -6.09
N GLU A 79 -7.22 1.41 -6.33
CA GLU A 79 -7.27 0.14 -5.60
C GLU A 79 -6.91 0.32 -4.12
N ILE A 80 -5.91 1.15 -3.80
CA ILE A 80 -5.58 1.46 -2.41
C ILE A 80 -6.74 2.20 -1.70
N ASN A 81 -7.43 3.12 -2.38
CA ASN A 81 -8.60 3.77 -1.80
C ASN A 81 -9.71 2.78 -1.45
N LYS A 82 -9.98 1.79 -2.31
CA LYS A 82 -10.97 0.74 -2.02
C LYS A 82 -10.58 -0.09 -0.79
N LEU A 83 -9.30 -0.43 -0.65
CA LEU A 83 -8.82 -1.14 0.54
C LEU A 83 -9.01 -0.31 1.80
N MET A 84 -8.76 1.00 1.72
CA MET A 84 -8.96 1.94 2.82
C MET A 84 -10.43 2.07 3.21
N ASP A 85 -11.34 2.10 2.23
CA ASP A 85 -12.79 2.09 2.44
C ASP A 85 -13.23 0.80 3.16
N ILE A 86 -12.71 -0.36 2.74
CA ILE A 86 -13.00 -1.65 3.39
C ILE A 86 -12.53 -1.66 4.84
N TYR A 87 -11.34 -1.14 5.11
CA TYR A 87 -10.81 -1.07 6.48
C TYR A 87 -11.64 -0.14 7.37
N THR A 88 -12.09 1.00 6.85
CA THR A 88 -12.82 2.02 7.64
C THR A 88 -14.27 1.60 7.95
N ASN A 89 -14.87 0.76 7.10
CA ASN A 89 -16.25 0.28 7.27
C ASN A 89 -16.36 -1.06 8.04
N LYS A 90 -15.26 -1.55 8.63
CA LYS A 90 -15.21 -2.74 9.49
C LYS A 90 -15.19 -2.35 10.96
#